data_AF-A0A950TZL0-F1
#
_entry.id   AF-A0A950TZL0-F1
#
_cell.length_a   1.000
_cell.length_b   1.000
_cell.length_c   1.000
_cell.angle_alpha   90.00
_cell.angle_beta   90.00
_cell.angle_gamma   90.00
#
_symmetry.space_group_name_H-M   'P 1'
#
loop_
_entity.id
_entity.type
_entity.pdbx_description
1 polymer ?
#
loop_
_entity_poly.entity_id
_entity_poly.type
_entity_poly.pdbx_seq_one_letter_code
_entity_poly.pdbx_strand_id
1 'polypeptide(L)'
;MTATVEAGQALRLVGTPHRMVLIGEIPGESVDWRLVLSDELAAYGPGRLVPLRARQRKASPPRARLAPTTPPGAYAARLETEGHSHELTVEVAPAPRLRIVPASIRLSAPPGGTASAKAVLTNRGNTTFAVPSYLMVGLYDDDGIEFAFADTYRQNQDNAEKLFGHWLKKLREGYGGMLRLEVTEGAGSLGPGAARLLSFTGQLPQTLKSRHGYHGFWTLETSNILIEVSMQRHENGASS
;
A
#
# COMPACT_ATOMS: atom_id res chain seq x y z
N MET A 1 -21.96 18.88 10.14
CA MET A 1 -22.93 18.66 9.05
C MET A 1 -23.78 17.47 9.43
N THR A 2 -24.96 17.75 9.97
CA THR A 2 -25.96 16.77 10.39
C THR A 2 -26.85 16.54 9.17
N ALA A 3 -26.78 15.35 8.57
CA ALA A 3 -27.66 15.00 7.46
C ALA A 3 -29.06 14.75 8.02
N THR A 4 -30.05 15.51 7.55
CA THR A 4 -31.47 15.25 7.80
C THR A 4 -31.84 13.96 7.05
N VAL A 5 -32.27 12.93 7.78
CA VAL A 5 -32.62 11.60 7.26
C VAL A 5 -34.07 11.63 6.82
N GLU A 6 -34.35 11.26 5.57
CA GLU A 6 -35.72 11.07 5.07
C GLU A 6 -36.34 9.81 5.70
N ALA A 7 -37.56 9.93 6.23
CA ALA A 7 -38.32 8.81 6.77
C ALA A 7 -38.59 7.76 5.67
N GLY A 8 -38.08 6.54 5.87
CA GLY A 8 -38.20 5.43 4.92
C GLY A 8 -36.88 4.98 4.28
N GLN A 9 -35.73 5.54 4.68
CA GLN A 9 -34.44 5.09 4.16
C GLN A 9 -34.11 3.66 4.60
N ALA A 10 -33.93 2.76 3.63
CA ALA A 10 -33.56 1.36 3.89
C ALA A 10 -32.26 1.27 4.72
N LEU A 11 -32.25 0.38 5.70
CA LEU A 11 -31.07 0.13 6.54
C LEU A 11 -29.91 -0.36 5.67
N ARG A 12 -28.74 0.27 5.86
CA ARG A 12 -27.52 -0.07 5.11
C ARG A 12 -26.33 -0.14 6.03
N LEU A 13 -25.47 -1.13 5.83
CA LEU A 13 -24.20 -1.23 6.52
C LEU A 13 -23.09 -0.98 5.49
N VAL A 14 -22.43 0.18 5.57
CA VAL A 14 -21.51 0.66 4.52
C VAL A 14 -20.10 0.84 5.07
N GLY A 15 -19.09 0.44 4.30
CA GLY A 15 -17.69 0.75 4.61
C GLY A 15 -16.71 -0.32 4.13
N THR A 16 -15.48 -0.26 4.64
CA THR A 16 -14.49 -1.33 4.41
C THR A 16 -14.71 -2.46 5.42
N PRO A 17 -14.26 -3.70 5.17
CA PRO A 17 -14.54 -4.83 6.05
C PRO A 17 -14.21 -4.59 7.54
N HIS A 18 -13.18 -3.81 7.84
CA HIS A 18 -12.78 -3.49 9.22
C HIS A 18 -13.54 -2.34 9.88
N ARG A 19 -14.31 -1.57 9.10
CA ARG A 19 -14.97 -0.34 9.52
C ARG A 19 -16.30 -0.18 8.81
N MET A 20 -17.19 -1.13 9.06
CA MET A 20 -18.57 -1.05 8.61
C MET A 20 -19.37 -0.15 9.55
N VAL A 21 -20.20 0.73 8.99
CA VAL A 21 -21.02 1.69 9.74
C VAL A 21 -22.47 1.52 9.31
N LEU A 22 -23.36 1.38 10.28
CA LEU A 22 -24.79 1.30 10.04
C LEU A 22 -25.35 2.71 9.76
N ILE A 23 -26.10 2.84 8.67
CA ILE A 23 -26.75 4.05 8.18
C ILE A 23 -28.24 3.74 8.06
N GLY A 24 -29.07 4.68 8.52
CA GLY A 24 -30.52 4.56 8.60
C GLY A 24 -31.02 4.60 10.03
N GLU A 25 -32.33 4.77 10.19
CA GLU A 25 -32.98 4.77 11.50
C GLU A 25 -33.14 3.33 11.99
N ILE A 26 -32.58 3.06 13.15
CA ILE A 26 -32.72 1.75 13.79
C ILE A 26 -34.01 1.76 14.59
N PRO A 27 -34.96 0.88 14.29
CA PRO A 27 -36.16 0.75 15.11
C PRO A 27 -35.81 0.15 16.48
N GLY A 28 -36.17 0.87 17.54
CA GLY A 28 -36.06 0.43 18.93
C GLY A 28 -34.81 0.92 19.68
N GLU A 29 -34.90 0.96 21.01
CA GLU A 29 -33.83 1.41 21.93
C GLU A 29 -32.89 0.27 22.39
N SER A 30 -33.00 -0.92 21.78
CA SER A 30 -32.24 -2.10 22.22
C SER A 30 -30.72 -1.89 22.07
N VAL A 31 -29.96 -2.47 23.01
CA VAL A 31 -28.49 -2.38 23.06
C VAL A 31 -27.83 -3.62 22.42
N ASP A 32 -28.60 -4.69 22.20
CA ASP A 32 -28.12 -5.99 21.74
C ASP A 32 -28.47 -6.25 20.27
N TRP A 33 -27.75 -5.56 19.39
CA TRP A 33 -27.91 -5.72 17.95
C TRP A 33 -27.00 -6.83 17.39
N ARG A 34 -27.59 -7.73 16.60
CA ARG A 34 -26.87 -8.80 15.91
C ARG A 34 -27.07 -8.70 14.41
N LEU A 35 -25.98 -8.72 13.67
CA LEU A 35 -26.02 -8.81 12.22
C LEU A 35 -25.97 -10.29 11.81
N VAL A 36 -27.01 -10.73 11.13
CA VAL A 36 -27.11 -12.06 10.51
C VAL A 36 -26.72 -11.93 9.05
N LEU A 37 -25.57 -12.50 8.70
CA LEU A 37 -25.04 -12.48 7.34
C LEU A 37 -25.82 -13.46 6.44
N SER A 38 -25.90 -13.14 5.14
CA SER A 38 -26.26 -14.12 4.11
C SER A 38 -25.22 -15.25 4.05
N ASP A 39 -25.59 -16.37 3.42
CA ASP A 39 -24.67 -17.49 3.25
C ASP A 39 -23.46 -17.12 2.37
N GLU A 40 -23.67 -16.26 1.37
CA GLU A 40 -22.60 -15.69 0.54
C GLU A 40 -21.59 -14.90 1.38
N LEU A 41 -22.06 -14.00 2.25
CA LEU A 41 -21.18 -13.17 3.06
C LEU A 41 -20.53 -13.97 4.22
N ALA A 42 -21.26 -14.94 4.77
CA ALA A 42 -20.77 -15.85 5.80
C ALA A 42 -19.63 -16.76 5.29
N ALA A 43 -19.59 -17.07 3.99
CA ALA A 43 -18.53 -17.89 3.39
C ALA A 43 -17.11 -17.29 3.54
N TYR A 44 -16.99 -15.98 3.76
CA TYR A 44 -15.70 -15.30 3.89
C TYR A 44 -15.18 -15.20 5.32
N GLY A 45 -15.96 -15.56 6.35
CA GLY A 45 -15.66 -15.26 7.74
C GLY A 45 -16.01 -16.39 8.72
N PRO A 46 -15.69 -16.22 10.01
CA PRO A 46 -15.78 -17.29 11.01
C PRO A 46 -17.21 -17.62 11.46
N GLY A 47 -18.24 -16.97 10.89
CA GLY A 47 -19.61 -17.26 11.27
C GLY A 47 -20.65 -16.32 10.68
N ARG A 48 -21.91 -16.74 10.81
CA ARG A 48 -23.10 -16.04 10.30
C ARG A 48 -23.55 -14.87 11.18
N LEU A 49 -23.09 -14.82 12.43
CA LEU A 49 -23.50 -13.81 13.41
C LEU A 49 -22.33 -12.87 13.72
N VAL A 50 -22.54 -11.58 13.49
CA VAL A 50 -21.57 -10.52 13.79
C VAL A 50 -22.20 -9.55 14.79
N PRO A 51 -21.59 -9.37 15.98
CA PRO A 51 -22.10 -8.41 16.95
C PRO A 51 -21.92 -6.97 16.43
N LEU A 52 -22.97 -6.16 16.54
CA LEU A 52 -22.90 -4.72 16.29
C LEU A 52 -22.59 -4.01 17.60
N ARG A 53 -21.43 -3.34 17.66
CA ARG A 53 -21.03 -2.64 18.88
C ARG A 53 -21.55 -1.20 18.83
N ALA A 54 -22.52 -0.89 19.67
CA ALA A 54 -22.93 0.47 20.00
C ALA A 54 -21.98 1.06 21.06
N ARG A 55 -21.63 2.34 20.97
CA ARG A 55 -20.94 3.04 22.07
C ARG A 55 -21.99 3.70 22.95
N GLN A 56 -22.22 3.18 24.15
CA GLN A 56 -23.24 3.65 25.12
C GLN A 56 -23.16 5.13 25.53
N ARG A 57 -22.10 5.88 25.21
CA ARG A 57 -21.87 7.24 25.73
C ARG A 57 -21.96 8.39 24.71
N LYS A 58 -22.13 8.11 23.42
CA LYS A 58 -22.34 9.14 22.38
C LYS A 58 -23.20 8.53 21.27
N ALA A 59 -24.01 9.36 20.59
CA ALA A 59 -24.76 9.03 19.37
C ALA A 59 -23.83 8.68 18.18
N SER A 60 -22.95 7.70 18.37
CA SER A 60 -22.08 7.15 17.35
C SER A 60 -22.84 6.01 16.66
N PRO A 61 -22.86 5.99 15.33
CA PRO A 61 -23.53 4.92 14.61
C PRO A 61 -22.90 3.56 14.95
N PRO A 62 -23.71 2.49 14.99
CA PRO A 62 -23.23 1.15 15.31
C PRO A 62 -22.22 0.66 14.28
N ARG A 63 -21.29 -0.17 14.74
CA ARG A 63 -20.21 -0.67 13.88
C ARG A 63 -20.13 -2.18 13.91
N ALA A 64 -19.87 -2.74 12.75
CA ALA A 64 -19.57 -4.15 12.56
C ALA A 64 -18.17 -4.32 11.95
N ARG A 65 -17.64 -5.53 12.07
CA ARG A 65 -16.41 -5.95 11.41
C ARG A 65 -16.70 -7.24 10.66
N LEU A 66 -16.38 -7.24 9.37
CA LEU A 66 -16.40 -8.41 8.51
C LEU A 66 -15.00 -9.00 8.43
N ALA A 67 -14.88 -10.15 7.75
CA ALA A 67 -13.57 -10.73 7.48
C ALA A 67 -12.74 -9.76 6.60
N PRO A 68 -11.42 -9.61 6.85
CA PRO A 68 -10.60 -8.62 6.14
C PRO A 68 -10.59 -8.79 4.61
N THR A 69 -10.81 -10.02 4.15
CA THR A 69 -10.78 -10.45 2.75
C THR A 69 -12.17 -10.48 2.11
N THR A 70 -13.23 -10.06 2.82
CA THR A 70 -14.60 -10.00 2.26
C THR A 70 -14.62 -9.11 1.02
N PRO A 71 -14.91 -9.66 -0.18
CA PRO A 71 -14.84 -8.91 -1.43
C PRO A 71 -15.75 -7.67 -1.44
N PRO A 72 -15.44 -6.66 -2.26
CA PRO A 72 -16.35 -5.54 -2.46
C PRO A 72 -17.64 -6.00 -3.13
N GLY A 73 -18.76 -5.40 -2.75
CA GLY A 73 -20.06 -5.76 -3.27
C GLY A 73 -21.21 -5.34 -2.35
N ALA A 74 -22.43 -5.59 -2.80
CA ALA A 74 -23.64 -5.42 -2.02
C ALA A 74 -24.20 -6.80 -1.67
N TYR A 75 -24.42 -7.05 -0.38
CA TYR A 75 -24.88 -8.33 0.13
C TYR A 75 -26.15 -8.15 0.95
N ALA A 76 -27.09 -9.07 0.83
CA ALA A 76 -28.24 -9.12 1.71
C ALA A 76 -27.80 -9.53 3.14
N ALA A 77 -28.40 -8.92 4.15
CA ALA A 77 -28.25 -9.33 5.55
C ALA A 77 -29.51 -8.98 6.34
N ARG A 78 -29.58 -9.46 7.59
CA ARG A 78 -30.63 -9.09 8.53
C ARG A 78 -30.03 -8.53 9.81
N LEU A 79 -30.64 -7.49 10.34
CA LEU A 79 -30.39 -6.97 11.68
C LEU A 79 -31.43 -7.59 12.62
N GLU A 80 -30.96 -8.39 13.57
CA GLU A 80 -31.78 -8.88 14.67
C GLU A 80 -31.63 -7.92 15.86
N THR A 81 -32.78 -7.47 16.37
CA THR A 81 -32.94 -6.71 17.61
C THR A 81 -33.87 -7.51 18.55
N GLU A 82 -34.16 -7.01 19.75
CA GLU A 82 -35.10 -7.67 20.68
C GLU A 82 -36.48 -7.90 20.04
N GLY A 83 -36.71 -9.13 19.57
CA GLY A 83 -37.97 -9.58 19.00
C GLY A 83 -38.23 -9.19 17.54
N HIS A 84 -37.32 -8.45 16.88
CA HIS A 84 -37.54 -7.97 15.52
C HIS A 84 -36.37 -8.31 14.60
N SER A 85 -36.70 -8.52 13.32
CA SER A 85 -35.74 -8.75 12.25
C SER A 85 -35.96 -7.72 11.16
N HIS A 86 -34.90 -7.01 10.79
CA HIS A 86 -34.93 -5.97 9.77
C HIS A 86 -34.01 -6.34 8.62
N GLU A 87 -34.51 -6.29 7.40
CA GLU A 87 -33.66 -6.47 6.21
C GLU A 87 -32.73 -5.27 6.05
N LEU A 88 -31.48 -5.53 5.67
CA LEU A 88 -30.52 -4.48 5.33
C LEU A 88 -29.56 -4.93 4.23
N THR A 89 -28.96 -3.96 3.56
CA THR A 89 -27.90 -4.20 2.58
C THR A 89 -26.53 -3.90 3.19
N VAL A 90 -25.62 -4.86 3.09
CA VAL A 90 -24.21 -4.69 3.46
C VAL A 90 -23.43 -4.29 2.21
N GLU A 91 -22.90 -3.08 2.19
CA GLU A 91 -22.11 -2.54 1.08
C GLU A 91 -20.64 -2.47 1.47
N VAL A 92 -19.88 -3.42 0.96
CA VAL A 92 -18.46 -3.55 1.21
C VAL A 92 -17.69 -2.77 0.15
N ALA A 93 -16.96 -1.75 0.60
CA ALA A 93 -16.11 -0.94 -0.24
C ALA A 93 -14.76 -1.63 -0.55
N PRO A 94 -14.14 -1.33 -1.69
CA PRO A 94 -12.76 -1.68 -1.97
C PRO A 94 -11.79 -1.16 -0.89
N ALA A 95 -10.90 -2.04 -0.44
CA ALA A 95 -9.89 -1.76 0.56
C ALA A 95 -8.58 -2.46 0.18
N PRO A 96 -7.86 -1.98 -0.85
CA PRO A 96 -6.58 -2.53 -1.24
C PRO A 96 -5.58 -2.36 -0.09
N ARG A 97 -4.82 -3.42 0.20
CA ARG A 97 -3.79 -3.38 1.23
C ARG A 97 -2.71 -4.40 0.94
N LEU A 98 -1.57 -3.94 0.45
CA LEU A 98 -0.42 -4.81 0.22
C LEU A 98 0.52 -4.79 1.42
N ARG A 99 1.34 -5.84 1.53
CA ARG A 99 2.52 -5.86 2.39
C ARG A 99 3.61 -6.60 1.64
N ILE A 100 4.81 -6.04 1.60
CA ILE A 100 6.00 -6.75 1.13
C ILE A 100 6.96 -7.02 2.29
N VAL A 101 7.70 -8.13 2.23
CA VAL A 101 8.77 -8.46 3.16
C VAL A 101 9.97 -9.01 2.38
N PRO A 102 11.19 -8.47 2.56
CA PRO A 102 11.53 -7.35 3.44
C PRO A 102 10.94 -6.01 2.95
N ALA A 103 10.91 -5.00 3.84
CA ALA A 103 10.47 -3.63 3.51
C ALA A 103 11.57 -2.81 2.79
N SER A 104 12.82 -3.30 2.81
CA SER A 104 13.92 -2.81 2.01
C SER A 104 14.52 -3.96 1.20
N ILE A 105 14.80 -3.72 -0.08
CA ILE A 105 15.47 -4.66 -0.98
C ILE A 105 16.84 -4.08 -1.32
N ARG A 106 17.90 -4.84 -1.05
CA ARG A 106 19.28 -4.49 -1.38
C ARG A 106 19.71 -5.15 -2.68
N LEU A 107 20.26 -4.35 -3.59
CA LEU A 107 20.85 -4.77 -4.85
C LEU A 107 22.33 -4.44 -4.85
N SER A 108 23.15 -5.36 -5.33
CA SER A 108 24.61 -5.22 -5.34
C SER A 108 25.17 -5.79 -6.63
N ALA A 109 25.80 -4.94 -7.43
CA ALA A 109 26.49 -5.29 -8.67
C ALA A 109 27.43 -4.12 -9.08
N PRO A 110 28.39 -4.34 -9.98
CA PRO A 110 29.13 -3.23 -10.61
C PRO A 110 28.20 -2.35 -11.48
N PRO A 111 28.62 -1.12 -11.84
CA PRO A 111 27.84 -0.28 -12.78
C PRO A 111 27.58 -1.02 -14.10
N GLY A 112 26.34 -0.99 -14.59
CA GLY A 112 25.94 -1.77 -15.77
C GLY A 112 25.73 -3.28 -15.52
N GLY A 113 26.05 -3.78 -14.33
CA GLY A 113 25.89 -5.18 -13.95
C GLY A 113 24.44 -5.54 -13.62
N THR A 114 24.15 -6.83 -13.61
CA THR A 114 22.84 -7.37 -13.25
C THR A 114 22.80 -7.71 -11.75
N ALA A 115 21.75 -7.27 -11.07
CA ALA A 115 21.46 -7.65 -9.69
C ALA A 115 20.10 -8.35 -9.62
N SER A 116 19.95 -9.24 -8.64
CA SER A 116 18.72 -10.00 -8.40
C SER A 116 18.32 -9.93 -6.94
N ALA A 117 17.02 -9.96 -6.67
CA ALA A 117 16.48 -9.97 -5.32
C ALA A 117 15.20 -10.79 -5.24
N LYS A 118 14.79 -11.09 -4.00
CA LYS A 118 13.54 -11.78 -3.71
C LYS A 118 12.78 -11.07 -2.60
N ALA A 119 11.46 -11.07 -2.68
CA ALA A 119 10.60 -10.56 -1.62
C ALA A 119 9.26 -11.31 -1.61
N VAL A 120 8.61 -11.38 -0.46
CA VAL A 120 7.26 -11.95 -0.33
C VAL A 120 6.24 -10.80 -0.36
N LEU A 121 5.36 -10.82 -1.36
CA LEU A 121 4.21 -9.92 -1.44
C LEU A 121 2.97 -10.63 -0.89
N THR A 122 2.27 -9.99 0.04
CA THR A 122 1.01 -10.45 0.61
C THR A 122 -0.09 -9.45 0.32
N ASN A 123 -1.21 -9.92 -0.25
CA ASN A 123 -2.42 -9.13 -0.37
C ASN A 123 -3.25 -9.26 0.91
N ARG A 124 -3.26 -8.23 1.73
CA ARG A 124 -4.04 -8.11 2.97
C ARG A 124 -5.34 -7.32 2.76
N GLY A 125 -5.62 -6.90 1.53
CA GLY A 125 -6.85 -6.21 1.17
C GLY A 125 -7.95 -7.19 0.82
N ASN A 126 -9.10 -6.64 0.41
CA ASN A 126 -10.23 -7.42 -0.08
C ASN A 126 -10.38 -7.41 -1.61
N THR A 127 -9.49 -6.71 -2.32
CA THR A 127 -9.48 -6.67 -3.78
C THR A 127 -8.34 -7.51 -4.32
N THR A 128 -8.57 -8.22 -5.42
CA THR A 128 -7.50 -8.83 -6.20
C THR A 128 -6.51 -7.78 -6.67
N PHE A 129 -5.21 -8.07 -6.59
CA PHE A 129 -4.14 -7.18 -7.02
C PHE A 129 -3.39 -7.77 -8.21
N ALA A 130 -3.14 -6.98 -9.26
CA ALA A 130 -2.35 -7.42 -10.40
C ALA A 130 -0.87 -7.08 -10.16
N VAL A 131 -0.06 -8.09 -9.85
CA VAL A 131 1.39 -7.92 -9.70
C VAL A 131 1.99 -7.63 -11.08
N PRO A 132 2.64 -6.47 -11.29
CA PRO A 132 3.19 -6.12 -12.58
C PRO A 132 4.37 -7.02 -12.97
N SER A 133 4.66 -7.14 -14.26
CA SER A 133 5.81 -7.92 -14.76
C SER A 133 7.13 -7.15 -14.68
N TYR A 134 7.09 -5.84 -14.45
CA TYR A 134 8.27 -5.02 -14.20
C TYR A 134 7.88 -3.77 -13.40
N LEU A 135 8.88 -3.08 -12.88
CA LEU A 135 8.75 -1.83 -12.13
C LEU A 135 9.95 -0.92 -12.44
N MET A 136 9.73 0.38 -12.28
CA MET A 136 10.73 1.42 -12.55
C MET A 136 11.00 2.19 -11.26
N VAL A 137 12.27 2.40 -10.94
CA VAL A 137 12.71 3.04 -9.70
C VAL A 137 13.72 4.12 -10.03
N GLY A 138 13.41 5.38 -9.70
CA GLY A 138 14.39 6.46 -9.77
C GLY A 138 15.41 6.27 -8.64
N LEU A 139 16.69 6.22 -9.00
CA LEU A 139 17.79 6.10 -8.05
C LEU A 139 18.38 7.47 -7.73
N TYR A 140 18.59 7.72 -6.45
CA TYR A 140 19.17 8.95 -5.91
C TYR A 140 20.38 8.58 -5.05
N ASP A 141 21.46 9.31 -5.21
CA ASP A 141 22.67 9.19 -4.39
C ASP A 141 22.31 9.47 -2.92
N ASP A 142 22.74 8.60 -2.00
CA ASP A 142 22.42 8.69 -0.57
C ASP A 142 22.86 10.01 0.05
N ASP A 143 23.97 10.59 -0.44
CA ASP A 143 24.52 11.87 0.02
C ASP A 143 24.20 13.02 -0.96
N GLY A 144 23.38 12.78 -1.98
CA GLY A 144 23.22 13.67 -3.13
C GLY A 144 22.62 15.04 -2.78
N ILE A 145 21.64 15.07 -1.88
CA ILE A 145 20.95 16.32 -1.48
C ILE A 145 21.86 17.16 -0.58
N GLU A 146 22.47 16.53 0.41
CA GLU A 146 23.39 17.12 1.37
C GLU A 146 24.61 17.70 0.65
N PHE A 147 25.19 16.94 -0.28
CA PHE A 147 26.30 17.40 -1.11
C PHE A 147 25.88 18.58 -1.99
N ALA A 148 24.73 18.50 -2.66
CA ALA A 148 24.24 19.58 -3.52
C ALA A 148 24.02 20.88 -2.73
N PHE A 149 23.44 20.78 -1.53
CA PHE A 149 23.23 21.92 -0.65
C PHE A 149 24.55 22.52 -0.16
N ALA A 150 25.45 21.70 0.39
CA ALA A 150 26.73 22.15 0.93
C ALA A 150 27.62 22.80 -0.16
N ASP A 151 27.64 22.21 -1.37
CA ASP A 151 28.42 22.74 -2.49
C ASP A 151 27.86 24.07 -3.01
N THR A 152 26.52 24.23 -3.00
CA THR A 152 25.88 25.50 -3.37
C THR A 152 26.10 26.57 -2.30
N TYR A 153 26.00 26.22 -1.03
CA TYR A 153 26.16 27.16 0.08
C TYR A 153 27.58 27.76 0.15
N ARG A 154 28.60 27.03 -0.32
CA ARG A 154 29.99 27.50 -0.37
C ARG A 154 30.30 28.41 -1.56
N GLN A 155 29.37 28.61 -2.50
CA GLN A 155 29.58 29.48 -3.64
C GLN A 155 29.73 30.93 -3.19
N ASN A 156 30.82 31.59 -3.59
CA ASN A 156 31.05 33.01 -3.28
C ASN A 156 30.28 33.92 -4.25
N GLN A 157 28.94 33.89 -4.16
CA GLN A 157 28.06 34.71 -4.98
C GLN A 157 26.67 34.86 -4.35
N ASP A 158 26.13 36.08 -4.35
CA ASP A 158 24.85 36.40 -3.68
C ASP A 158 23.64 36.36 -4.61
N ASN A 159 23.82 36.03 -5.89
CA ASN A 159 22.72 35.96 -6.83
C ASN A 159 21.90 34.66 -6.63
N ALA A 160 20.68 34.82 -6.10
CA ALA A 160 19.79 33.72 -5.77
C ALA A 160 19.46 32.80 -6.95
N GLU A 161 19.26 33.33 -8.16
CA GLU A 161 18.95 32.54 -9.36
C GLU A 161 20.13 31.63 -9.74
N LYS A 162 21.35 32.17 -9.66
CA LYS A 162 22.57 31.40 -9.90
C LYS A 162 22.79 30.33 -8.83
N LEU A 163 22.54 30.64 -7.56
CA LEU A 163 22.62 29.66 -6.46
C LEU A 163 21.62 28.52 -6.68
N PHE A 164 20.37 28.87 -7.00
CA PHE A 164 19.34 27.88 -7.26
C PHE A 164 19.64 27.03 -8.50
N GLY A 165 20.10 27.65 -9.60
CA GLY A 165 20.53 26.93 -10.80
C GLY A 165 21.70 25.98 -10.54
N HIS A 166 22.66 26.39 -9.72
CA HIS A 166 23.76 25.54 -9.28
C HIS A 166 23.25 24.35 -8.45
N TRP A 167 22.37 24.60 -7.48
CA TRP A 167 21.78 23.54 -6.65
C TRP A 167 21.01 22.52 -7.49
N LEU A 168 20.17 22.96 -8.42
CA LEU A 168 19.45 22.08 -9.35
C LEU A 168 20.40 21.23 -10.19
N LYS A 169 21.50 21.82 -10.68
CA LYS A 169 22.54 21.08 -11.40
C LYS A 169 23.14 19.98 -10.51
N LYS A 170 23.46 20.29 -9.26
CA LYS A 170 24.02 19.31 -8.31
C LYS A 170 23.04 18.21 -7.91
N LEU A 171 21.76 18.54 -7.70
CA LEU A 171 20.71 17.53 -7.51
C LEU A 171 20.61 16.57 -8.69
N ARG A 172 20.70 17.11 -9.92
CA ARG A 172 20.71 16.27 -11.13
C ARG A 172 21.96 15.40 -11.24
N GLU A 173 23.11 15.86 -10.76
CA GLU A 173 24.35 15.05 -10.67
C GLU A 173 24.26 13.92 -9.62
N GLY A 174 23.36 14.04 -8.65
CA GLY A 174 23.02 13.01 -7.66
C GLY A 174 21.92 12.04 -8.13
N TYR A 175 21.30 12.28 -9.27
CA TYR A 175 20.34 11.33 -9.85
C TYR A 175 21.09 10.20 -10.55
N GLY A 176 21.01 8.98 -9.98
CA GLY A 176 21.67 7.78 -10.47
C GLY A 176 21.04 7.19 -11.74
N GLY A 177 19.88 7.71 -12.16
CA GLY A 177 19.13 7.24 -13.30
C GLY A 177 17.93 6.37 -12.91
N MET A 178 17.33 5.73 -13.91
CA MET A 178 16.15 4.89 -13.72
C MET A 178 16.56 3.41 -13.74
N LEU A 179 16.25 2.70 -12.67
CA LEU A 179 16.42 1.26 -12.57
C LEU A 179 15.14 0.56 -13.00
N ARG A 180 15.24 -0.32 -14.01
CA ARG A 180 14.18 -1.25 -14.38
C ARG A 180 14.42 -2.58 -13.65
N LEU A 181 13.45 -3.00 -12.85
CA LEU A 181 13.43 -4.32 -12.23
C LEU A 181 12.32 -5.15 -12.88
N GLU A 182 12.70 -6.27 -13.48
CA GLU A 182 11.80 -7.24 -14.09
C GLU A 182 11.41 -8.30 -13.06
N VAL A 183 10.13 -8.61 -12.97
CA VAL A 183 9.59 -9.66 -12.11
C VAL A 183 9.68 -10.98 -12.89
N THR A 184 10.75 -11.72 -12.67
CA THR A 184 11.01 -12.99 -13.37
C THR A 184 10.10 -14.11 -12.87
N GLU A 185 9.66 -14.03 -11.61
CA GLU A 185 8.71 -14.97 -11.01
C GLU A 185 7.70 -14.22 -10.15
N GLY A 186 6.44 -14.63 -10.25
CA GLY A 186 5.37 -14.20 -9.36
C GLY A 186 4.51 -13.03 -9.82
N ALA A 187 4.71 -12.53 -11.05
CA ALA A 187 3.79 -11.59 -11.70
C ALA A 187 2.37 -12.18 -11.87
N GLY A 188 1.39 -11.30 -12.12
CA GLY A 188 -0.01 -11.67 -12.36
C GLY A 188 -0.93 -11.52 -11.15
N SER A 189 -2.13 -12.09 -11.23
CA SER A 189 -3.20 -11.91 -10.24
C SER A 189 -2.84 -12.47 -8.86
N LEU A 190 -3.00 -11.67 -7.80
CA LEU A 190 -2.80 -12.03 -6.40
C LEU A 190 -4.10 -11.75 -5.63
N GLY A 191 -4.84 -12.82 -5.31
CA GLY A 191 -6.13 -12.73 -4.62
C GLY A 191 -6.04 -12.23 -3.17
N PRO A 192 -7.16 -11.81 -2.57
CA PRO A 192 -7.23 -11.44 -1.15
C PRO A 192 -6.69 -12.52 -0.22
N GLY A 193 -5.88 -12.14 0.77
CA GLY A 193 -5.25 -13.05 1.74
C GLY A 193 -4.07 -13.85 1.19
N ALA A 194 -3.87 -13.89 -0.13
CA ALA A 194 -2.79 -14.66 -0.74
C ALA A 194 -1.41 -14.02 -0.49
N ALA A 195 -0.40 -14.87 -0.38
CA ALA A 195 1.00 -14.48 -0.36
C ALA A 195 1.75 -15.15 -1.51
N ARG A 196 2.74 -14.46 -2.05
CA ARG A 196 3.55 -14.94 -3.17
C ARG A 196 4.98 -14.45 -3.06
N LEU A 197 5.93 -15.34 -3.35
CA LEU A 197 7.32 -14.97 -3.53
C LEU A 197 7.50 -14.32 -4.90
N LEU A 198 8.12 -13.16 -4.92
CA LEU A 198 8.52 -12.43 -6.10
C LEU A 198 10.03 -12.54 -6.26
N SER A 199 10.46 -12.88 -7.47
CA SER A 199 11.87 -12.85 -7.89
C SER A 199 12.04 -11.68 -8.87
N PHE A 200 13.05 -10.84 -8.63
CA PHE A 200 13.33 -9.68 -9.46
C PHE A 200 14.74 -9.74 -10.02
N THR A 201 14.93 -9.21 -11.22
CA THR A 201 16.23 -8.97 -11.83
C THR A 201 16.27 -7.56 -12.42
N GLY A 202 17.41 -6.89 -12.39
CA GLY A 202 17.55 -5.59 -13.01
C GLY A 202 18.99 -5.28 -13.35
N GLN A 203 19.18 -4.52 -14.42
CA GLN A 203 20.48 -3.99 -14.80
C GLN A 203 20.69 -2.64 -14.12
N LEU A 204 21.74 -2.52 -13.31
CA LEU A 204 22.10 -1.26 -12.68
C LEU A 204 22.54 -0.24 -13.75
N PRO A 205 22.14 1.04 -13.67
CA PRO A 205 22.60 2.05 -14.60
C PRO A 205 24.13 2.14 -14.66
N GLN A 206 24.68 2.28 -15.88
CA GLN A 206 26.13 2.46 -16.07
C GLN A 206 26.64 3.80 -15.50
N THR A 207 25.74 4.76 -15.32
CA THR A 207 26.03 6.09 -14.78
C THR A 207 26.26 6.10 -13.27
N LEU A 208 26.00 4.99 -12.57
CA LEU A 208 26.24 4.91 -11.13
C LEU A 208 27.74 4.99 -10.81
N LYS A 209 28.09 5.89 -9.90
CA LYS A 209 29.46 6.10 -9.42
C LYS A 209 29.85 4.96 -8.48
N SER A 210 31.02 4.37 -8.69
CA SER A 210 31.57 3.35 -7.79
C SER A 210 31.77 3.91 -6.38
N ARG A 211 31.58 3.06 -5.35
CA ARG A 211 31.68 3.40 -3.91
C ARG A 211 30.61 4.36 -3.36
N HIS A 212 29.62 4.73 -4.17
CA HIS A 212 28.43 5.44 -3.70
C HIS A 212 27.32 4.43 -3.36
N GLY A 213 26.46 4.82 -2.43
CA GLY A 213 25.16 4.21 -2.20
C GLY A 213 24.08 4.97 -2.94
N TYR A 214 23.07 4.26 -3.42
CA TYR A 214 21.89 4.88 -4.01
C TYR A 214 20.65 4.27 -3.39
N HIS A 215 19.57 5.04 -3.34
CA HIS A 215 18.27 4.56 -2.96
C HIS A 215 17.18 5.03 -3.90
N GLY A 216 16.06 4.33 -3.87
CA GLY A 216 14.83 4.72 -4.53
C GLY A 216 13.64 4.08 -3.86
N PHE A 217 12.44 4.57 -4.19
CA PHE A 217 11.21 3.99 -3.67
C PHE A 217 10.42 3.34 -4.78
N TRP A 218 10.04 2.09 -4.57
CA TRP A 218 9.01 1.43 -5.35
C TRP A 218 7.68 1.52 -4.62
N THR A 219 6.69 2.14 -5.26
CA THR A 219 5.33 2.27 -4.73
C THR A 219 4.41 1.25 -5.40
N LEU A 220 3.75 0.42 -4.60
CA LEU A 220 2.70 -0.50 -4.99
C LEU A 220 1.43 -0.20 -4.20
N GLU A 221 0.47 0.48 -4.82
CA GLU A 221 -0.76 0.91 -4.14
C GLU A 221 -0.44 1.67 -2.84
N THR A 222 -0.70 1.06 -1.69
CA THR A 222 -0.46 1.61 -0.35
C THR A 222 0.87 1.19 0.27
N SER A 223 1.70 0.43 -0.43
CA SER A 223 3.00 -0.07 0.06
C SER A 223 4.15 0.66 -0.60
N ASN A 224 5.06 1.20 0.21
CA ASN A 224 6.33 1.76 -0.23
C ASN A 224 7.45 0.81 0.14
N ILE A 225 8.38 0.61 -0.79
CA ILE A 225 9.46 -0.36 -0.69
C ILE A 225 10.73 0.40 -0.97
N LEU A 226 11.64 0.39 0.01
CA LEU A 226 12.96 0.99 -0.19
C LEU A 226 13.79 0.05 -1.07
N ILE A 227 14.36 0.58 -2.14
CA ILE A 227 15.33 -0.10 -2.97
C ILE A 227 16.67 0.55 -2.67
N GLU A 228 17.59 -0.21 -2.09
CA GLU A 228 18.95 0.21 -1.80
C GLU A 228 19.89 -0.43 -2.83
N VAL A 229 20.81 0.34 -3.39
CA VAL A 229 21.80 -0.12 -4.35
C VAL A 229 23.18 0.20 -3.80
N SER A 230 23.99 -0.85 -3.60
CA SER A 230 25.39 -0.74 -3.22
C SER A 230 26.28 -1.08 -4.42
N MET A 231 27.21 -0.19 -4.76
CA MET A 231 28.12 -0.44 -5.88
C MET A 231 29.32 -1.29 -5.46
N GLN A 232 29.43 -2.49 -6.04
CA GLN A 232 30.62 -3.33 -5.85
C GLN A 232 31.83 -2.72 -6.56
N ARG A 233 33.01 -2.93 -5.97
CA ARG A 233 34.27 -2.56 -6.61
C ARG A 233 34.49 -3.49 -7.79
N HIS A 234 34.82 -2.95 -8.95
CA HIS A 234 35.37 -3.75 -10.03
C HIS A 234 36.71 -4.31 -9.51
N GLU A 235 36.77 -5.60 -9.23
CA GLU A 235 38.06 -6.26 -9.06
C GLU A 235 38.70 -6.26 -10.44
N ASN A 236 39.62 -5.33 -10.67
CA ASN A 236 40.45 -5.37 -11.86
C ASN A 236 41.22 -6.70 -11.77
N GLY A 237 40.89 -7.63 -12.66
CA GLY A 237 41.64 -8.85 -12.83
C GLY A 237 43.10 -8.48 -13.00
N ALA A 238 43.89 -8.74 -11.97
CA ALA A 238 45.33 -8.85 -12.10
C ALA A 238 45.57 -10.09 -12.96
N SER A 239 45.56 -9.89 -14.28
CA SER A 239 46.13 -10.85 -15.21
C SER A 239 47.64 -10.89 -14.93
N SER A 240 48.04 -11.90 -14.18
CA SER A 240 49.42 -12.41 -14.12
C SER A 240 49.85 -12.96 -15.46
#